data_AF-A0A959DW80-F1
#
_entry.id   AF-A0A959DW80-F1
#
_cell.length_a   1.000
_cell.length_b   1.000
_cell.length_c   1.000
_cell.angle_alpha   90.00
_cell.angle_beta   90.00
_cell.angle_gamma   90.00
#
_symmetry.space_group_name_H-M   'P 1'
#
loop_
_entity.id
_entity.type
_entity.pdbx_description
1 polymer ?
#
loop_
_entity_poly.entity_id
_entity_poly.type
_entity_poly.pdbx_seq_one_letter_code
_entity_poly.pdbx_strand_id
1 'polypeptide(L)'
;MSTEIKTWEIVNGELKQLSTTLADNGRKETEHLEKWIKTKPEILGNDILIIGEQVYTKSGPLDFLGIDNNGNLVIVELKRDKLARLVLAQ
;
A
#
# COMPACT_ATOMS: atom_id res chain seq x y z
N MET A 1 15.12 17.28 -1.50
CA MET A 1 13.94 17.58 -2.33
C MET A 1 12.94 16.45 -2.11
N SER A 2 11.70 16.73 -1.72
CA SER A 2 10.66 15.70 -1.59
C SER A 2 9.93 15.54 -2.91
N THR A 3 9.81 14.32 -3.40
CA THR A 3 8.95 13.98 -4.53
C THR A 3 7.50 13.92 -4.06
N GLU A 4 6.58 14.59 -4.76
CA GLU A 4 5.13 14.51 -4.51
C GLU A 4 4.50 13.66 -5.62
N ILE A 5 3.77 12.59 -5.25
CA ILE A 5 3.00 11.75 -6.17
C ILE A 5 1.54 12.20 -6.10
N LYS A 6 0.92 12.44 -7.26
CA LYS A 6 -0.49 12.82 -7.41
C LYS A 6 -1.18 11.85 -8.38
N THR A 7 -2.50 11.78 -8.30
CA THR A 7 -3.32 10.96 -9.20
C THR A 7 -4.16 11.86 -10.09
N TRP A 8 -4.30 11.50 -11.36
CA TRP A 8 -5.17 12.17 -12.32
C TRP A 8 -6.16 11.17 -12.92
N GLU A 9 -7.35 11.65 -13.25
CA GLU A 9 -8.38 10.93 -13.99
C GLU A 9 -8.64 11.65 -15.33
N ILE A 10 -8.91 10.90 -16.39
CA ILE A 10 -9.31 11.47 -17.68
C ILE A 10 -10.83 11.61 -17.70
N VAL A 11 -11.32 12.86 -17.68
CA VAL A 11 -12.75 13.18 -17.75
C VAL A 11 -12.99 14.02 -18.99
N ASN A 12 -13.75 13.48 -19.95
CA ASN A 12 -14.05 14.13 -21.24
C ASN A 12 -12.80 14.52 -22.04
N GLY A 13 -11.75 13.69 -22.00
CA GLY A 13 -10.49 13.94 -22.71
C GLY A 13 -9.54 14.92 -22.01
N GLU A 14 -9.93 15.49 -20.87
CA GLU A 14 -9.08 16.35 -20.06
C GLU A 14 -8.56 15.62 -18.82
N LEU A 15 -7.29 15.85 -18.47
CA LEU A 15 -6.73 15.38 -17.21
C LEU A 15 -7.24 16.24 -16.05
N LYS A 16 -8.00 15.63 -15.14
CA LYS A 16 -8.41 16.23 -13.88
C LYS A 16 -7.66 15.61 -12.74
N GLN A 17 -7.00 16.45 -11.94
CA GLN A 17 -6.30 15.96 -10.75
C GLN A 17 -7.33 15.48 -9.72
N LEU A 18 -7.13 14.27 -9.20
CA LEU A 18 -7.85 13.79 -8.03
C LEU A 18 -7.19 14.41 -6.79
N SER A 19 -7.93 15.28 -6.10
CA SER A 19 -7.47 15.93 -4.87
C SER A 19 -7.89 15.18 -3.61
N THR A 20 -8.59 14.05 -3.75
CA THR A 20 -9.10 13.24 -2.64
C THR A 20 -8.12 12.11 -2.30
N THR A 21 -8.05 11.76 -1.02
CA THR A 21 -7.24 10.65 -0.51
C THR A 21 -8.03 9.33 -0.53
N LEU A 22 -7.35 8.20 -0.32
CA LEU A 22 -8.04 6.92 -0.10
C LEU A 22 -8.98 7.00 1.11
N ALA A 23 -8.59 7.73 2.15
CA ALA A 23 -9.41 8.00 3.33
C ALA A 23 -10.68 8.79 2.99
N ASP A 24 -10.57 9.88 2.22
CA ASP A 24 -11.73 10.71 1.80
C ASP A 24 -12.75 9.92 1.00
N ASN A 25 -12.28 8.93 0.23
CA ASN A 25 -13.13 8.05 -0.57
C ASN A 25 -13.63 6.80 0.21
N GLY A 26 -13.49 6.79 1.54
CA GLY A 26 -13.97 5.69 2.40
C GLY A 26 -13.26 4.36 2.18
N ARG A 27 -12.07 4.36 1.55
CA ARG A 27 -11.27 3.15 1.37
C ARG A 27 -10.60 2.78 2.68
N LYS A 28 -10.58 1.48 2.95
CA LYS A 28 -10.03 0.88 4.16
C LYS A 28 -9.02 -0.20 3.80
N GLU A 29 -7.99 -0.34 4.62
CA GLU A 29 -6.85 -1.22 4.43
C GLU A 29 -7.31 -2.67 4.15
N THR A 30 -7.97 -3.32 5.11
CA THR A 30 -8.40 -4.73 4.99
C THR A 30 -9.55 -4.96 4.02
N GLU A 31 -10.53 -4.05 3.98
CA GLU A 31 -11.72 -4.25 3.14
C GLU A 31 -11.44 -4.01 1.65
N HIS A 32 -10.43 -3.19 1.33
CA HIS A 32 -10.15 -2.73 -0.03
C HIS A 32 -8.70 -2.96 -0.45
N LEU A 33 -7.72 -2.30 0.19
CA LEU A 33 -6.34 -2.27 -0.29
C LEU A 33 -5.72 -3.67 -0.28
N GLU A 34 -5.87 -4.41 0.82
CA GLU A 34 -5.38 -5.78 0.91
C GLU A 34 -6.00 -6.65 -0.18
N LYS A 35 -7.31 -6.54 -0.42
CA LYS A 35 -7.98 -7.31 -1.48
C LYS A 35 -7.45 -6.96 -2.86
N TRP A 36 -7.20 -5.68 -3.14
CA TRP A 36 -6.64 -5.25 -4.43
C TRP A 36 -5.23 -5.79 -4.63
N ILE A 37 -4.38 -5.71 -3.61
CA ILE A 37 -3.02 -6.27 -3.64
C ILE A 37 -3.07 -7.78 -3.85
N LYS A 38 -3.98 -8.51 -3.18
CA LYS A 38 -4.12 -9.97 -3.41
C LYS A 38 -4.47 -10.32 -4.85
N THR A 39 -5.30 -9.51 -5.50
CA THR A 39 -5.66 -9.72 -6.91
C THR A 39 -4.59 -9.24 -7.89
N LYS A 40 -3.70 -8.34 -7.44
CA LYS A 40 -2.71 -7.65 -8.28
C LYS A 40 -1.42 -7.37 -7.48
N PRO A 41 -0.69 -8.42 -7.04
CA PRO A 41 0.45 -8.28 -6.12
C PRO A 41 1.63 -7.51 -6.74
N GLU A 42 1.72 -7.45 -8.06
CA GLU A 42 2.75 -6.69 -8.79
C GLU A 42 2.75 -5.18 -8.49
N ILE A 43 1.69 -4.65 -7.86
CA ILE A 43 1.67 -3.27 -7.37
C ILE A 43 2.73 -3.01 -6.29
N LEU A 44 3.17 -4.05 -5.58
CA LEU A 44 4.25 -3.97 -4.60
C LEU A 44 5.64 -3.99 -5.26
N GLY A 45 5.72 -4.45 -6.51
CA GLY A 45 6.96 -4.76 -7.22
C GLY A 45 6.84 -6.09 -7.95
N ASN A 46 7.55 -6.25 -9.06
CA ASN A 46 7.56 -7.50 -9.83
C ASN A 46 8.47 -8.59 -9.22
N ASP A 47 9.23 -8.24 -8.19
CA ASP A 47 10.26 -9.05 -7.54
C ASP A 47 9.89 -9.46 -6.12
N ILE A 48 8.66 -9.18 -5.67
CA ILE A 48 8.16 -9.53 -4.34
C ILE A 48 7.13 -10.65 -4.45
N LEU A 49 7.43 -11.79 -3.83
CA LEU A 49 6.47 -12.86 -3.62
C LEU A 49 5.84 -12.72 -2.24
N ILE A 50 4.52 -12.55 -2.17
CA ILE A 50 3.77 -12.58 -0.90
C ILE A 50 3.75 -14.03 -0.38
N ILE A 51 4.21 -14.24 0.86
CA ILE A 51 4.28 -15.54 1.53
C ILE A 51 3.39 -15.61 2.78
N GLY A 52 2.81 -14.49 3.21
CA GLY A 52 1.88 -14.44 4.33
C GLY A 52 1.03 -13.18 4.31
N GLU A 53 -0.16 -13.29 4.90
CA GLU A 53 -1.15 -12.22 5.01
C GLU A 53 -1.62 -12.16 6.47
N GLN A 54 -1.80 -10.97 7.03
CA GLN A 54 -2.24 -10.79 8.43
C GLN A 54 -1.40 -11.64 9.41
N VAL A 55 -0.08 -11.63 9.22
CA VAL A 55 0.86 -12.48 9.96
C VAL A 55 1.05 -11.93 11.37
N TYR A 56 0.58 -12.66 12.37
CA TYR A 56 0.68 -12.23 13.77
C TYR A 56 2.12 -12.27 14.29
N THR A 57 2.57 -11.14 14.83
CA THR A 57 3.84 -11.01 15.55
C THR A 57 3.58 -10.56 17.00
N LYS A 58 4.64 -10.47 17.81
CA LYS A 58 4.54 -9.94 19.18
C LYS A 58 4.07 -8.48 19.22
N SER A 59 4.29 -7.71 18.15
CA SER A 59 3.95 -6.28 18.07
C SER A 59 2.60 -6.02 17.40
N GLY A 60 1.92 -7.07 16.92
CA GLY A 60 0.69 -6.98 16.14
C GLY A 60 0.76 -7.75 14.81
N PRO A 61 -0.34 -7.82 14.06
CA PRO A 61 -0.37 -8.42 12.74
C PRO A 61 0.33 -7.53 11.72
N LEU A 62 1.09 -8.14 10.81
CA LEU A 62 1.60 -7.50 9.59
C LEU A 62 0.57 -7.67 8.48
N ASP A 63 0.30 -6.63 7.68
CA ASP A 63 -0.65 -6.75 6.57
C ASP A 63 -0.19 -7.81 5.55
N PHE A 64 1.05 -7.70 5.06
CA PHE A 64 1.70 -8.75 4.27
C PHE A 64 3.14 -9.00 4.68
N LEU A 65 3.54 -10.27 4.56
CA LEU A 65 4.92 -10.71 4.57
C LEU A 65 5.28 -11.24 3.18
N GLY A 66 6.35 -10.70 2.60
CA GLY A 66 6.88 -11.12 1.32
C GLY A 66 8.35 -11.52 1.39
N ILE A 67 8.85 -12.03 0.28
CA ILE A 67 10.26 -12.33 0.05
C ILE A 67 10.67 -11.79 -1.33
N ASP A 68 11.85 -11.18 -1.43
CA ASP A 68 12.40 -10.72 -2.70
C ASP A 68 13.27 -11.79 -3.40
N ASN A 69 13.72 -11.50 -4.63
CA ASN A 69 14.58 -12.40 -5.40
C ASN A 69 15.96 -12.69 -4.76
N ASN A 70 16.38 -11.91 -3.77
CA ASN A 70 17.63 -12.13 -3.03
C ASN A 70 17.40 -12.93 -1.74
N GLY A 71 16.15 -13.30 -1.44
CA GLY A 71 15.78 -13.99 -0.20
C GLY A 71 15.60 -13.06 1.00
N ASN A 72 15.55 -11.74 0.80
CA ASN A 72 15.26 -10.81 1.89
C ASN A 72 13.77 -10.85 2.23
N LEU A 73 13.45 -10.81 3.52
CA LEU A 73 12.07 -10.62 3.97
C LEU A 73 11.64 -9.18 3.74
N VAL A 74 10.46 -9.02 3.16
CA VAL A 74 9.82 -7.73 2.89
C VAL A 74 8.56 -7.64 3.75
N ILE A 75 8.48 -6.62 4.60
CA ILE A 75 7.28 -6.31 5.36
C ILE A 75 6.52 -5.21 4.62
N VAL A 76 5.25 -5.44 4.37
CA VAL A 76 4.38 -4.45 3.73
C VAL A 76 3.28 -4.07 4.71
N GLU A 77 3.24 -2.79 5.04
CA GLU A 77 2.27 -2.19 5.95
C GLU A 77 1.49 -1.12 5.20
N LEU A 78 0.16 -1.22 5.20
CA LEU A 78 -0.72 -0.36 4.42
C LEU A 78 -1.19 0.82 5.27
N LYS A 79 -1.27 1.99 4.62
CA LYS A 79 -1.87 3.20 5.18
C LYS A 79 -2.66 3.93 4.11
N ARG A 80 -3.88 4.31 4.45
CA ARG A 80 -4.78 5.07 3.57
C ARG A 80 -4.54 6.59 3.54
N ASP A 81 -3.65 7.09 4.39
CA ASP A 81 -3.33 8.52 4.50
C ASP A 81 -1.83 8.71 4.79
N LYS A 82 -1.38 9.97 4.78
CA LYS A 82 0.01 10.35 5.04
C LYS A 82 0.47 9.79 6.38
N LEU A 83 1.62 9.10 6.33
CA LEU A 83 2.35 8.67 7.51
C LEU A 83 2.76 9.90 8.33
N ALA A 84 2.25 10.01 9.56
CA ALA A 84 2.90 10.86 10.55
C ALA A 84 4.32 10.30 10.81
N ARG A 85 5.31 11.17 11.01
CA ARG A 85 6.72 10.74 11.19
C ARG A 85 6.91 9.70 12.30
N LEU A 86 6.02 9.68 13.29
CA LEU A 86 5.99 8.72 14.40
C LEU A 86 5.64 7.28 13.96
N VAL A 87 5.00 7.08 12.81
CA VAL A 87 4.54 5.76 12.33
C VAL A 87 5.68 4.90 11.81
N LEU A 88 6.83 5.49 11.45
CA LEU A 88 8.01 4.75 10.95
C LEU A 88 8.80 4.01 12.05
N ALA A 89 8.40 4.15 13.32
CA ALA A 89 9.09 3.55 14.46
C ALA A 89 8.44 2.26 14.98
N GLN A 90 7.38 1.78 14.30
CA GLN A 90 6.65 0.58 14.67
C GLN A 90 7.30 -0.68 14.10
#